data_AF-A0A519DI24-F1
#
_entry.id   AF-A0A519DI24-F1
#
_cell.length_a   1.000
_cell.length_b   1.000
_cell.length_c   1.000
_cell.angle_alpha   90.00
_cell.angle_beta   90.00
_cell.angle_gamma   90.00
#
_symmetry.space_group_name_H-M   'P 1'
#
loop_
_entity.id
_entity.type
_entity.pdbx_description
1 polymer ?
#
loop_
_entity_poly.entity_id
_entity_poly.type
_entity_poly.pdbx_seq_one_letter_code
_entity_poly.pdbx_strand_id
1 'polypeptide(L)'
;MTHTVLDWTTAQLANGRRVAVATVLSSGGSVPRKPGARLALSDLGEQCGTVGGGGLELTTSEKLSTLLEEKNGEQGGFVETFQLQKEAKGHAGTPLNSLCGGRVTLSFEVIQPMPHILLCGGGHCGKAIADACELLDWKYSVFDVRNKYTDQKIYPNAVGLHNSSASNFLTGKDSSELAKYSDILLLGHEWSVDEELLKGMLLAQQNNPDAWRSRIGVIGS
;
A
#
# COMPACT_ATOMS: atom_id res chain seq x y z
N MET A 1 -13.35 -16.85 -8.25
CA MET A 1 -12.81 -15.53 -8.66
C MET A 1 -12.67 -14.58 -7.48
N THR A 2 -13.68 -14.39 -6.63
CA THR A 2 -13.60 -13.52 -5.45
C THR A 2 -12.41 -13.84 -4.53
N HIS A 3 -12.17 -15.13 -4.24
CA HIS A 3 -10.99 -15.59 -3.50
C HIS A 3 -9.68 -15.16 -4.15
N THR A 4 -9.51 -15.47 -5.45
CA THR A 4 -8.31 -15.09 -6.24
C THR A 4 -8.00 -13.60 -6.18
N VAL A 5 -9.02 -12.74 -6.28
CA VAL A 5 -8.83 -11.28 -6.20
C VAL A 5 -8.41 -10.88 -4.79
N LEU A 6 -9.01 -11.45 -3.74
CA LEU A 6 -8.61 -11.14 -2.36
C LEU A 6 -7.20 -11.63 -2.04
N ASP A 7 -6.83 -12.84 -2.44
CA ASP A 7 -5.48 -13.36 -2.25
C ASP A 7 -4.46 -12.44 -2.91
N TRP A 8 -4.73 -12.07 -4.16
CA TRP A 8 -3.88 -11.14 -4.92
C TRP A 8 -3.78 -9.79 -4.20
N THR A 9 -4.91 -9.21 -3.78
CA THR A 9 -4.92 -7.94 -3.02
C THR A 9 -4.08 -8.04 -1.74
N THR A 10 -4.25 -9.11 -0.95
CA THR A 10 -3.49 -9.30 0.29
C THR A 10 -1.99 -9.50 0.03
N ALA A 11 -1.61 -10.16 -1.05
CA ALA A 11 -0.21 -10.31 -1.46
C ALA A 11 0.41 -8.96 -1.84
N GLN A 12 -0.32 -8.10 -2.54
CA GLN A 12 0.13 -6.74 -2.85
C GLN A 12 0.30 -5.88 -1.58
N LEU A 13 -0.69 -5.92 -0.68
CA LEU A 13 -0.64 -5.22 0.60
C LEU A 13 0.52 -5.71 1.48
N ALA A 14 0.80 -7.02 1.49
CA ALA A 14 1.94 -7.59 2.22
C ALA A 14 3.29 -7.08 1.69
N ASN A 15 3.35 -6.70 0.42
CA ASN A 15 4.51 -6.05 -0.20
C ASN A 15 4.51 -4.52 0.00
N GLY A 16 3.63 -3.98 0.84
CA GLY A 16 3.53 -2.54 1.09
C GLY A 16 2.96 -1.75 -0.09
N ARG A 17 2.21 -2.40 -0.99
CA ARG A 17 1.53 -1.74 -2.12
C ARG A 17 0.12 -1.34 -1.74
N ARG A 18 -0.30 -0.17 -2.21
CA ARG A 18 -1.71 0.25 -2.15
C ARG A 18 -2.51 -0.47 -3.21
N VAL A 19 -3.75 -0.83 -2.88
CA VAL A 19 -4.64 -1.51 -3.83
C VAL A 19 -5.99 -0.83 -3.81
N ALA A 20 -6.47 -0.39 -4.97
CA ALA A 20 -7.84 0.02 -5.14
C ALA A 20 -8.68 -1.16 -5.62
N VAL A 21 -9.88 -1.32 -5.06
CA VAL A 21 -10.79 -2.42 -5.38
C VAL A 21 -12.16 -1.86 -5.74
N ALA A 22 -12.71 -2.35 -6.85
CA ALA A 22 -14.10 -2.17 -7.21
C ALA A 22 -14.87 -3.47 -6.98
N THR A 23 -16.02 -3.41 -6.31
CA THR A 23 -16.89 -4.57 -6.06
C THR A 23 -18.30 -4.31 -6.57
N VAL A 24 -18.86 -5.25 -7.34
CA VAL A 24 -20.27 -5.19 -7.74
C VAL A 24 -21.15 -5.45 -6.51
N LEU A 25 -21.92 -4.44 -6.10
CA LEU A 25 -22.85 -4.52 -4.97
C LEU A 25 -24.23 -5.03 -5.40
N SER A 26 -24.73 -4.50 -6.52
CA SER A 26 -26.04 -4.85 -7.04
C SER A 26 -26.06 -4.78 -8.56
N SER A 27 -26.98 -5.52 -9.16
CA SER A 27 -27.19 -5.51 -10.60
C SER A 27 -28.66 -5.70 -10.93
N GLY A 28 -29.15 -5.04 -11.98
CA GLY A 28 -30.51 -5.20 -12.49
C GLY A 28 -30.55 -5.25 -14.01
N GLY A 29 -31.46 -6.04 -14.57
CA GLY A 29 -31.52 -6.28 -16.01
C GLY A 29 -30.37 -7.16 -16.50
N SER A 30 -29.97 -6.98 -17.76
CA SER A 30 -28.91 -7.77 -18.39
C SER A 30 -27.54 -7.13 -18.13
N VAL A 31 -26.76 -7.77 -17.28
CA VAL A 31 -25.42 -7.33 -16.86
C VAL A 31 -24.40 -8.48 -17.02
N PRO A 32 -23.12 -8.17 -17.28
CA PRO A 32 -22.09 -9.18 -17.52
C PRO A 32 -21.65 -9.94 -16.26
N ARG A 33 -21.71 -9.31 -15.07
CA ARG A 33 -21.36 -9.93 -13.78
C ARG A 33 -22.40 -9.64 -12.71
N LYS A 34 -22.49 -10.58 -11.76
CA LYS A 34 -23.38 -10.53 -10.59
C LYS A 34 -22.68 -9.93 -9.37
N PRO A 35 -23.42 -9.57 -8.31
CA PRO A 35 -22.85 -9.13 -7.04
C PRO A 35 -21.73 -10.04 -6.52
N GLY A 36 -20.69 -9.44 -5.96
CA GLY A 36 -19.49 -10.13 -5.48
C GLY A 36 -18.36 -10.28 -6.53
N ALA A 37 -18.60 -9.91 -7.79
CA ALA A 37 -17.54 -9.72 -8.77
C ALA A 37 -16.66 -8.52 -8.39
N ARG A 38 -15.34 -8.64 -8.62
CA ARG A 38 -14.36 -7.64 -8.20
C ARG A 38 -13.32 -7.40 -9.28
N LEU A 39 -12.83 -6.18 -9.33
CA LEU A 39 -11.63 -5.77 -10.05
C LEU A 39 -10.72 -5.03 -9.06
N ALA A 40 -9.47 -5.45 -8.95
CA ALA A 40 -8.46 -4.80 -8.13
C ALA A 40 -7.35 -4.23 -9.02
N LEU A 41 -6.78 -3.11 -8.60
CA LEU A 41 -5.69 -2.39 -9.26
C LEU A 41 -4.65 -2.00 -8.20
N SER A 42 -3.37 -2.29 -8.43
CA SER A 42 -2.27 -1.86 -7.56
C SER A 42 -1.74 -0.49 -7.98
N ASP A 43 -0.98 0.16 -7.09
CA ASP A 43 -0.24 1.40 -7.40
C ASP A 43 0.84 1.24 -8.50
N LEU A 44 1.15 0.01 -8.91
CA LEU A 44 2.01 -0.30 -10.06
C LEU A 44 1.24 -0.44 -11.39
N GLY A 45 -0.09 -0.31 -11.36
CA GLY A 45 -0.93 -0.49 -12.54
C GLY A 45 -1.29 -1.95 -12.86
N GLU A 46 -0.90 -2.90 -12.01
CA GLU A 46 -1.25 -4.31 -12.18
C GLU A 46 -2.71 -4.55 -11.80
N GLN A 47 -3.41 -5.43 -12.54
CA GLN A 47 -4.84 -5.70 -12.32
C GLN A 47 -5.13 -7.18 -12.04
N CYS A 48 -6.16 -7.41 -11.22
CA CYS A 48 -6.70 -8.74 -10.95
C CYS A 48 -8.23 -8.73 -10.87
N GLY A 49 -8.87 -9.66 -11.57
CA GLY A 49 -10.33 -9.81 -11.57
C GLY A 49 -11.02 -9.07 -12.72
N THR A 50 -12.35 -9.03 -12.67
CA THR A 50 -13.20 -8.40 -13.68
C THR A 50 -14.58 -8.09 -13.10
N VAL A 51 -15.12 -6.92 -13.47
CA VAL A 51 -16.50 -6.52 -13.15
C VAL A 51 -17.46 -6.68 -14.33
N GLY A 52 -16.97 -7.06 -15.52
CA GLY A 52 -17.84 -7.25 -16.68
C GLY A 52 -17.23 -7.08 -18.07
N GLY A 53 -15.97 -6.64 -18.18
CA GLY A 53 -15.35 -6.33 -19.47
C GLY A 53 -15.92 -5.08 -20.16
N GLY A 54 -15.37 -4.77 -21.34
CA GLY A 54 -15.83 -3.67 -22.19
C GLY A 54 -15.71 -2.29 -21.52
N GLY A 55 -16.65 -1.39 -21.85
CA GLY A 55 -16.62 -0.02 -21.34
C GLY A 55 -16.77 0.09 -19.81
N LEU A 56 -17.48 -0.85 -19.16
CA LEU A 56 -17.59 -0.87 -17.71
C LEU A 56 -16.24 -1.12 -17.05
N GLU A 57 -15.46 -2.07 -17.59
CA GLU A 57 -14.15 -2.41 -17.03
C GLU A 57 -13.12 -1.30 -17.24
N LEU A 58 -13.13 -0.66 -18.42
CA LEU A 58 -12.28 0.49 -18.71
C LEU A 58 -12.57 1.64 -17.73
N THR A 59 -13.83 2.07 -17.64
CA THR A 59 -14.22 3.16 -16.73
C THR A 59 -13.98 2.82 -15.25
N THR A 60 -14.16 1.55 -14.87
CA THR A 60 -13.84 1.09 -13.51
C THR A 60 -12.34 1.21 -13.25
N SER A 61 -11.51 0.77 -14.20
CA SER A 61 -10.05 0.84 -14.09
C SER A 61 -9.53 2.27 -13.98
N GLU A 62 -10.06 3.18 -14.80
CA GLU A 62 -9.73 4.61 -14.75
C GLU A 62 -10.06 5.21 -13.38
N LYS A 63 -11.26 4.93 -12.84
CA LYS A 63 -11.68 5.38 -11.51
C LYS A 63 -10.80 4.82 -10.38
N LEU A 64 -10.40 3.54 -10.48
CA LEU A 64 -9.46 2.94 -9.52
C LEU A 64 -8.09 3.61 -9.58
N SER A 65 -7.60 3.97 -10.79
CA SER A 65 -6.34 4.69 -10.95
C SER A 65 -6.40 6.08 -10.32
N THR A 66 -7.48 6.84 -10.59
CA THR A 66 -7.69 8.16 -9.97
C THR A 66 -7.71 8.08 -8.44
N LEU A 67 -8.39 7.08 -7.86
CA LEU A 67 -8.38 6.86 -6.41
C LEU A 67 -6.99 6.57 -5.84
N LEU A 68 -6.12 5.88 -6.58
CA LEU A 68 -4.74 5.63 -6.15
C LEU A 68 -3.88 6.90 -6.22
N GLU A 69 -4.14 7.78 -7.18
CA GLU A 69 -3.43 9.05 -7.35
C GLU A 69 -3.79 10.09 -6.28
N GLU A 70 -4.99 10.02 -5.70
CA GLU A 70 -5.41 10.92 -4.62
C GLU A 70 -4.57 10.70 -3.35
N LYS A 71 -3.68 11.67 -3.06
CA LYS A 71 -2.71 11.61 -1.95
C LYS A 71 -3.28 11.99 -0.58
N ASN A 72 -4.42 12.65 -0.53
CA ASN A 72 -4.94 13.28 0.70
C ASN A 72 -6.12 12.55 1.36
N GLY A 73 -6.57 11.41 0.83
CA GLY A 73 -7.49 10.51 1.55
C GLY A 73 -8.87 11.07 1.90
N GLU A 74 -9.28 12.20 1.32
CA GLU A 74 -10.60 12.81 1.61
C GLU A 74 -11.76 11.90 1.17
N GLN A 75 -11.55 11.03 0.17
CA GLN A 75 -12.46 9.96 -0.20
C GLN A 75 -11.72 8.62 -0.20
N GLY A 76 -11.78 7.89 0.92
CA GLY A 76 -11.29 6.50 1.02
C GLY A 76 -12.07 5.50 0.15
N GLY A 77 -13.14 5.95 -0.50
CA GLY A 77 -13.97 5.18 -1.40
C GLY A 77 -15.26 5.91 -1.74
N PHE A 78 -16.00 5.37 -2.70
CA PHE A 78 -17.32 5.85 -3.09
C PHE A 78 -18.18 4.73 -3.69
N VAL A 79 -19.46 4.99 -3.90
CA VAL A 79 -20.38 4.06 -4.56
C VAL A 79 -20.96 4.75 -5.79
N GLU A 80 -20.96 4.06 -6.92
CA GLU A 80 -21.48 4.59 -8.18
C GLU A 80 -22.34 3.56 -8.89
N THR A 81 -23.43 4.05 -9.50
CA THR A 81 -24.31 3.22 -10.33
C THR A 81 -24.11 3.58 -11.79
N PHE A 82 -23.86 2.57 -12.62
CA PHE A 82 -23.69 2.68 -14.06
C PHE A 82 -24.89 2.10 -14.80
N GLN A 83 -25.27 2.75 -15.89
CA GLN A 83 -26.32 2.30 -16.80
C GLN A 83 -25.68 1.79 -18.08
N LEU A 84 -25.88 0.50 -18.40
CA LEU A 84 -25.24 -0.19 -19.53
C LEU A 84 -26.07 -0.07 -20.82
N GLN A 85 -26.79 1.02 -21.01
CA GLN A 85 -27.69 1.27 -22.14
C GLN A 85 -27.08 2.31 -23.08
N LYS A 86 -27.23 2.08 -24.39
CA LYS A 86 -26.98 3.08 -25.41
C LYS A 86 -27.99 4.22 -25.22
N GLU A 87 -27.51 5.44 -25.01
CA GLU A 87 -28.34 6.65 -24.84
C GLU A 87 -29.22 6.67 -23.58
N ALA A 88 -28.69 6.26 -22.43
CA ALA A 88 -29.34 6.47 -21.13
C ALA A 88 -29.69 7.96 -20.92
N LYS A 89 -30.99 8.26 -20.78
CA LYS A 89 -31.53 9.60 -20.44
C LYS A 89 -32.11 9.57 -19.03
N GLY A 90 -31.59 10.40 -18.11
CA GLY A 90 -32.12 10.56 -16.74
C GLY A 90 -31.05 10.70 -15.66
N HIS A 91 -31.48 10.81 -14.39
CA HIS A 91 -30.63 11.10 -13.21
C HIS A 91 -30.14 9.85 -12.44
N ALA A 92 -30.38 8.64 -12.93
CA ALA A 92 -30.25 7.41 -12.13
C ALA A 92 -28.90 6.66 -12.31
N GLY A 93 -27.82 7.36 -12.67
CA GLY A 93 -26.47 6.78 -12.78
C GLY A 93 -25.68 7.22 -14.01
N THR A 94 -24.39 6.86 -14.04
CA THR A 94 -23.45 7.21 -15.10
C THR A 94 -23.70 6.36 -16.36
N PRO A 95 -23.99 6.98 -17.51
CA PRO A 95 -24.27 6.24 -18.74
C PRO A 95 -22.98 5.63 -19.29
N LEU A 96 -23.01 4.33 -19.56
CA LEU A 96 -22.00 3.63 -20.32
C LEU A 96 -22.64 3.21 -21.64
N ASN A 97 -22.03 3.62 -22.75
CA ASN A 97 -22.45 3.26 -24.13
C ASN A 97 -22.21 1.76 -24.41
N SER A 98 -22.80 0.89 -23.58
CA SER A 98 -22.69 -0.55 -23.63
C SER A 98 -23.97 -1.16 -24.20
N LEU A 99 -23.86 -2.42 -24.65
CA LEU A 99 -24.93 -3.16 -25.32
C LEU A 99 -25.78 -3.99 -24.35
N CYS A 100 -25.35 -4.13 -23.09
CA CYS A 100 -25.93 -5.10 -22.16
C CYS A 100 -27.34 -4.72 -21.67
N GLY A 101 -27.66 -3.43 -21.60
CA GLY A 101 -29.01 -2.94 -21.29
C GLY A 101 -29.40 -2.90 -19.81
N GLY A 102 -28.57 -3.40 -18.90
CA GLY A 102 -28.81 -3.42 -17.46
C GLY A 102 -28.27 -2.19 -16.70
N ARG A 103 -28.38 -2.24 -15.37
CA ARG A 103 -27.73 -1.31 -14.44
C ARG A 103 -26.84 -2.08 -13.46
N VAL A 104 -25.74 -1.49 -13.02
CA VAL A 104 -24.84 -2.09 -12.05
C VAL A 104 -24.37 -1.04 -11.04
N THR A 105 -24.35 -1.37 -9.76
CA THR A 105 -23.81 -0.51 -8.70
C THR A 105 -22.51 -1.11 -8.19
N LEU A 106 -21.45 -0.32 -8.17
CA LEU A 106 -20.13 -0.71 -7.71
C LEU A 106 -19.74 0.13 -6.49
N SER A 107 -19.14 -0.49 -5.48
CA SER A 107 -18.31 0.21 -4.50
C SER A 107 -16.89 0.29 -5.03
N PHE A 108 -16.21 1.39 -4.72
CA PHE A 108 -14.80 1.63 -4.95
C PHE A 108 -14.17 1.97 -3.61
N GLU A 109 -13.02 1.38 -3.31
CA GLU A 109 -12.28 1.63 -2.07
C GLU A 109 -10.77 1.54 -2.32
N VAL A 110 -9.99 2.25 -1.51
CA VAL A 110 -8.53 2.09 -1.48
C VAL A 110 -8.14 1.41 -0.17
N ILE A 111 -7.46 0.27 -0.29
CA ILE A 111 -6.92 -0.46 0.83
C ILE A 111 -5.44 -0.07 0.99
N GLN A 112 -5.10 0.44 2.17
CA GLN A 112 -3.75 0.82 2.53
C GLN A 112 -3.03 -0.39 3.16
N PRO A 113 -1.74 -0.61 2.85
CA PRO A 113 -0.97 -1.63 3.55
C PRO A 113 -0.78 -1.24 5.01
N MET A 114 -0.73 -2.24 5.89
CA MET A 114 -0.37 -2.00 7.29
C MET A 114 1.07 -1.46 7.37
N PRO A 115 1.35 -0.43 8.18
CA PRO A 115 2.69 0.13 8.30
C PRO A 115 3.72 -0.89 8.77
N HIS A 116 4.94 -0.76 8.23
CA HIS A 116 6.14 -1.45 8.71
C HIS A 116 7.23 -0.41 8.94
N ILE A 117 7.54 -0.15 10.21
CA ILE A 117 8.50 0.89 10.59
C ILE A 117 9.88 0.29 10.83
N LEU A 118 10.91 0.80 10.15
CA LEU A 118 12.31 0.53 10.50
C LEU A 118 12.81 1.57 11.49
N LEU A 119 13.17 1.12 12.69
CA LEU A 119 13.72 1.94 13.77
C LEU A 119 15.24 1.82 13.75
N CYS A 120 15.92 2.80 13.17
CA CYS A 120 17.38 2.89 13.16
C CYS A 120 17.85 3.58 14.45
N GLY A 121 18.05 2.78 15.50
CA GLY A 121 18.38 3.21 16.85
C GLY A 121 17.52 2.48 17.86
N GLY A 122 18.04 1.43 18.48
CA GLY A 122 17.33 0.60 19.46
C GLY A 122 17.36 1.14 20.90
N GLY A 123 17.60 2.44 21.05
CA GLY A 123 17.60 3.12 22.36
C GLY A 123 16.18 3.35 22.91
N HIS A 124 16.08 4.20 23.94
CA HIS A 124 14.81 4.50 24.61
C HIS A 124 13.72 5.04 23.66
N CYS A 125 14.09 5.91 22.71
CA CYS A 125 13.15 6.43 21.71
C CYS A 125 12.63 5.33 20.78
N GLY A 126 13.54 4.50 20.24
CA GLY A 126 13.16 3.35 19.41
C GLY A 126 12.25 2.38 20.17
N LYS A 127 12.56 2.10 21.44
CA LYS A 127 11.70 1.24 22.28
C LYS A 127 10.30 1.84 22.50
N ALA A 128 10.19 3.12 22.82
CA ALA A 128 8.89 3.77 22.99
C ALA A 128 8.03 3.72 21.70
N ILE A 129 8.66 3.90 20.53
CA ILE A 129 7.96 3.80 19.25
C ILE A 129 7.58 2.34 18.94
N ALA A 130 8.46 1.38 19.24
CA ALA A 130 8.14 -0.05 19.10
C ALA A 130 6.92 -0.45 19.95
N ASP A 131 6.84 0.03 21.20
CA ASP A 131 5.69 -0.23 22.08
C ASP A 131 4.39 0.36 21.51
N ALA A 132 4.45 1.54 20.91
CA ALA A 132 3.31 2.13 20.20
C ALA A 132 2.92 1.30 18.96
N CYS A 133 3.90 0.77 18.22
CA CYS A 133 3.64 -0.12 17.09
C CYS A 133 2.91 -1.39 17.53
N GLU A 134 3.31 -1.99 18.66
CA GLU A 134 2.65 -3.19 19.21
C GLU A 134 1.18 -2.93 19.58
N LEU A 135 0.88 -1.78 20.18
CA LEU A 135 -0.49 -1.40 20.52
C LEU A 135 -1.39 -1.18 19.30
N LEU A 136 -0.80 -0.75 18.18
CA LEU A 136 -1.48 -0.46 16.92
C LEU A 136 -1.50 -1.66 15.96
N ASP A 137 -0.89 -2.79 16.34
CA ASP A 137 -0.64 -3.95 15.48
C ASP A 137 0.14 -3.58 14.21
N TRP A 138 1.07 -2.62 14.34
CA TRP A 138 1.97 -2.22 13.27
C TRP A 138 3.25 -3.05 13.31
N LYS A 139 3.74 -3.43 12.14
CA LYS A 139 5.01 -4.13 12.05
C LYS A 139 6.15 -3.17 12.34
N TYR A 140 7.19 -3.66 12.99
CA TYR A 140 8.43 -2.90 13.16
C TYR A 140 9.66 -3.79 13.03
N SER A 141 10.76 -3.20 12.61
CA SER A 141 12.10 -3.78 12.63
C SER A 141 13.06 -2.81 13.33
N VAL A 142 14.10 -3.31 13.96
CA VAL A 142 15.08 -2.51 14.69
C VAL A 142 16.46 -2.71 14.10
N PHE A 143 17.18 -1.62 13.87
CA PHE A 143 18.59 -1.60 13.52
C PHE A 143 19.36 -0.88 14.63
N ASP A 144 20.48 -1.43 15.09
CA ASP A 144 21.44 -0.72 15.93
C ASP A 144 22.83 -1.35 15.77
N VAL A 145 23.88 -0.53 15.73
CA VAL A 145 25.27 -1.00 15.64
C VAL A 145 25.70 -1.75 16.91
N ARG A 146 25.03 -1.50 18.04
CA ARG A 146 25.32 -2.11 19.34
C ARG A 146 24.36 -3.26 19.60
N ASN A 147 24.89 -4.47 19.73
CA ASN A 147 24.12 -5.72 19.89
C ASN A 147 23.06 -5.67 21.01
N LYS A 148 23.38 -5.03 22.14
CA LYS A 148 22.46 -4.94 23.29
C LYS A 148 21.13 -4.20 23.01
N TYR A 149 21.06 -3.42 21.93
CA TYR A 149 19.85 -2.68 21.52
C TYR A 149 19.09 -3.36 20.38
N THR A 150 19.45 -4.58 20.03
CA THR A 150 18.78 -5.42 19.02
C THR A 150 18.52 -6.82 19.58
N ASP A 151 18.15 -6.88 20.86
CA ASP A 151 17.86 -8.13 21.57
C ASP A 151 16.36 -8.48 21.51
N GLN A 152 16.05 -9.73 21.20
CA GLN A 152 14.68 -10.26 21.16
C GLN A 152 13.95 -10.09 22.49
N LYS A 153 14.66 -10.06 23.63
CA LYS A 153 14.06 -9.82 24.95
C LYS A 153 13.53 -8.40 25.10
N ILE A 154 14.12 -7.42 24.41
CA ILE A 154 13.69 -6.02 24.41
C ILE A 154 12.59 -5.81 23.35
N TYR A 155 12.73 -6.51 22.22
CA TYR A 155 11.86 -6.38 21.05
C TYR A 155 11.27 -7.74 20.64
N PRO A 156 10.35 -8.30 21.44
CA PRO A 156 9.85 -9.65 21.25
C PRO A 156 9.02 -9.83 19.98
N ASN A 157 8.40 -8.77 19.48
CA ASN A 157 7.53 -8.80 18.30
C ASN A 157 8.14 -8.12 17.06
N ALA A 158 9.44 -7.77 17.11
CA ALA A 158 10.11 -7.22 15.94
C ALA A 158 10.11 -8.25 14.80
N VAL A 159 9.75 -7.79 13.61
CA VAL A 159 9.82 -8.58 12.37
C VAL A 159 11.29 -8.82 11.96
N GLY A 160 12.17 -7.87 12.29
CA GLY A 160 13.60 -7.99 12.04
C GLY A 160 14.44 -7.25 13.09
N LEU A 161 15.52 -7.88 13.54
CA LEU A 161 16.53 -7.30 14.40
C LEU A 161 17.87 -7.31 13.65
N HIS A 162 18.43 -6.13 13.43
CA HIS A 162 19.59 -5.94 12.57
C HIS A 162 20.75 -5.35 13.38
N ASN A 163 21.66 -6.22 13.83
CA ASN A 163 22.92 -5.79 14.44
C ASN A 163 24.06 -5.82 13.42
N SER A 164 24.47 -4.65 12.93
CA SER A 164 25.60 -4.52 12.03
C SER A 164 26.07 -3.06 11.95
N SER A 165 27.17 -2.79 11.25
CA SER A 165 27.45 -1.41 10.79
C SER A 165 26.38 -0.95 9.77
N ALA A 166 26.30 0.36 9.54
CA ALA A 166 25.41 0.93 8.54
C ALA A 166 25.74 0.43 7.12
N SER A 167 27.02 0.45 6.71
CA SER A 167 27.53 -0.15 5.47
C SER A 167 27.08 -1.60 5.27
N ASN A 168 27.27 -2.45 6.28
CA ASN A 168 26.90 -3.86 6.17
C ASN A 168 25.37 -4.04 6.07
N PHE A 169 24.59 -3.21 6.77
CA PHE A 169 23.14 -3.24 6.66
C PHE A 169 22.68 -2.85 5.25
N LEU A 170 23.28 -1.81 4.67
CA LEU A 170 22.93 -1.30 3.34
C LEU A 170 23.46 -2.18 2.19
N THR A 171 24.43 -3.05 2.46
CA THR A 171 25.03 -3.92 1.43
C THR A 171 23.95 -4.81 0.80
N GLY A 172 23.79 -4.68 -0.52
CA GLY A 172 22.80 -5.45 -1.29
C GLY A 172 21.34 -5.00 -1.08
N LYS A 173 21.08 -3.91 -0.35
CA LYS A 173 19.74 -3.32 -0.25
C LYS A 173 19.51 -2.33 -1.39
N ASP A 174 18.54 -2.62 -2.23
CA ASP A 174 18.05 -1.71 -3.25
C ASP A 174 16.77 -0.98 -2.78
N SER A 175 16.20 -0.14 -3.65
CA SER A 175 14.93 0.54 -3.36
C SER A 175 13.82 -0.43 -3.00
N SER A 176 13.70 -1.56 -3.70
CA SER A 176 12.61 -2.51 -3.50
C SER A 176 12.67 -3.15 -2.11
N GLU A 177 13.87 -3.51 -1.67
CA GLU A 177 14.13 -4.07 -0.34
C GLU A 177 13.87 -3.08 0.79
N LEU A 178 14.20 -1.81 0.60
CA LEU A 178 13.94 -0.77 1.60
C LEU A 178 12.48 -0.33 1.61
N ALA A 179 11.83 -0.38 0.45
CA ALA A 179 10.45 0.04 0.26
C ALA A 179 9.43 -0.86 1.00
N LYS A 180 9.83 -2.04 1.49
CA LYS A 180 8.99 -2.83 2.41
C LYS A 180 8.67 -2.10 3.72
N TYR A 181 9.54 -1.17 4.12
CA TYR A 181 9.27 -0.28 5.24
C TYR A 181 8.46 0.91 4.75
N SER A 182 7.29 1.15 5.34
CA SER A 182 6.52 2.37 5.07
C SER A 182 7.27 3.61 5.57
N ASP A 183 7.99 3.45 6.67
CA ASP A 183 8.69 4.51 7.38
C ASP A 183 10.04 4.00 7.87
N ILE A 184 11.06 4.84 7.71
CA ILE A 184 12.40 4.61 8.23
C ILE A 184 12.75 5.79 9.13
N LEU A 185 12.94 5.51 10.41
CA LEU A 185 13.21 6.52 11.42
C LEU A 185 14.66 6.39 11.87
N LEU A 186 15.47 7.40 11.57
CA LEU A 186 16.82 7.56 12.09
C LEU A 186 16.73 8.20 13.48
N LEU A 187 16.94 7.36 14.49
CA LEU A 187 16.78 7.64 15.92
C LEU A 187 18.11 7.52 16.66
N GLY A 188 19.23 7.51 15.92
CA GLY A 188 20.57 7.43 16.45
C GLY A 188 20.96 8.68 17.23
N HIS A 189 22.05 8.54 17.97
CA HIS A 189 22.74 9.66 18.64
C HIS A 189 24.19 9.78 18.12
N GLU A 190 24.61 8.86 17.26
CA GLU A 190 25.93 8.83 16.66
C GLU A 190 25.78 9.29 15.21
N TRP A 191 26.13 10.56 14.97
CA TRP A 191 25.89 11.25 13.70
C TRP A 191 26.45 10.51 12.48
N SER A 192 27.63 9.89 12.60
CA SER A 192 28.26 9.16 11.49
C SER A 192 27.43 7.97 11.00
N VAL A 193 26.76 7.28 11.91
CA VAL A 193 25.90 6.12 11.57
C VAL A 193 24.64 6.60 10.85
N ASP A 194 23.99 7.63 11.36
CA ASP A 194 22.76 8.18 10.75
C ASP A 194 23.06 8.81 9.39
N GLU A 195 24.19 9.50 9.24
CA GLU A 195 24.62 10.07 7.96
C GLU A 195 24.86 8.98 6.90
N GLU A 196 25.53 7.89 7.27
CA GLU A 196 25.80 6.76 6.38
C GLU A 196 24.50 6.06 5.94
N LEU A 197 23.58 5.82 6.89
CA LEU A 197 22.26 5.26 6.60
C LEU A 197 21.46 6.16 5.65
N LEU A 198 21.38 7.46 5.95
CA LEU A 198 20.63 8.41 5.14
C LEU A 198 21.18 8.48 3.72
N LYS A 199 22.51 8.63 3.57
CA LYS A 199 23.17 8.65 2.25
C LYS A 199 22.87 7.36 1.47
N GLY A 200 23.00 6.20 2.10
CA GLY A 200 22.71 4.92 1.47
C GLY A 200 21.27 4.78 1.01
N MET A 201 20.31 5.19 1.84
CA MET A 201 18.88 5.15 1.52
C MET A 201 18.52 6.12 0.39
N LEU A 202 19.07 7.33 0.40
CA LEU A 202 18.88 8.31 -0.69
C LEU A 202 19.50 7.85 -2.00
N LEU A 203 20.67 7.20 -1.96
CA LEU A 203 21.28 6.58 -3.14
C LEU A 203 20.42 5.44 -3.69
N ALA A 204 19.88 4.58 -2.83
CA ALA A 204 18.94 3.55 -3.24
C ALA A 204 17.73 4.19 -3.94
N GLN A 205 17.07 5.15 -3.29
CA GLN A 205 15.95 5.90 -3.85
C GLN A 205 16.27 6.50 -5.23
N GLN A 206 17.44 7.11 -5.41
CA GLN A 206 17.86 7.69 -6.69
C GLN A 206 18.07 6.63 -7.79
N ASN A 207 18.59 5.46 -7.44
CA ASN A 207 18.86 4.38 -8.38
C ASN A 207 17.58 3.76 -8.95
N ASN A 208 16.50 3.73 -8.16
CA ASN A 208 15.20 3.26 -8.62
C ASN A 208 14.07 4.01 -7.89
N PRO A 209 13.68 5.19 -8.37
CA PRO A 209 12.69 6.04 -7.72
C PRO A 209 11.28 5.43 -7.77
N ASP A 210 10.95 4.70 -8.85
CA ASP A 210 9.63 4.09 -9.03
C ASP A 210 9.37 2.94 -8.06
N ALA A 211 10.44 2.30 -7.56
CA ALA A 211 10.33 1.27 -6.53
C ALA A 211 10.27 1.86 -5.11
N TRP A 212 10.68 3.11 -4.90
CA TRP A 212 10.78 3.74 -3.59
C TRP A 212 9.42 4.24 -3.08
N ARG A 213 9.07 3.90 -1.85
CA ARG A 213 7.84 4.37 -1.18
C ARG A 213 8.00 4.73 0.29
N SER A 214 9.19 4.54 0.85
CA SER A 214 9.45 4.80 2.26
C SER A 214 9.55 6.29 2.55
N ARG A 215 9.00 6.71 3.68
CA ARG A 215 9.28 8.03 4.25
C ARG A 215 10.49 7.92 5.16
N ILE A 216 11.41 8.87 5.08
CA ILE A 216 12.57 8.93 5.98
C ILE A 216 12.36 10.07 6.97
N GLY A 217 12.38 9.76 8.26
CA GLY A 217 12.39 10.73 9.35
C GLY A 217 13.73 10.67 10.08
N VAL A 218 14.28 11.83 10.43
CA VAL A 218 15.53 11.93 11.18
C VAL A 218 15.25 12.70 12.47
N ILE A 219 15.61 12.14 13.62
CA ILE A 219 15.48 12.83 14.89
C ILE A 219 16.56 13.91 15.05
N GLY A 220 16.20 15.04 15.66
CA GLY A 220 17.14 16.13 15.94
C GLY A 220 16.80 17.41 15.16
N SER A 221 17.57 18.46 15.47
CA SER A 221 17.45 19.81 14.91
C SER A 221 18.69 20.23 14.16
#